data_AF-A0A2V8A4N6-F1
#
_entry.id   AF-A0A2V8A4N6-F1
#
_cell.length_a   1.000
_cell.length_b   1.000
_cell.length_c   1.000
_cell.angle_alpha   90.00
_cell.angle_beta   90.00
_cell.angle_gamma   90.00
#
_symmetry.space_group_name_H-M   'P 1'
#
loop_
_entity.id
_entity.type
_entity.pdbx_description
1 polymer ?
#
loop_
_entity_poly.entity_id
_entity_poly.type
_entity_poly.pdbx_seq_one_letter_code
_entity_poly.pdbx_strand_id
1 'polypeptide(L)'
;MTPTHCGRCGTELPADVLACPACGALVHAETLKRLAADAEAASRAGDFSAARDHWSAALHLLPPQSRQHAAVRERIAGLTRRTDTAQPKQTAAATEQPWWSRGAAGLATLAVLLIGKLKFLLLGLTKASTFMSMFAFFGVYWSVYGWPLALGLVVSIYVHEMGHVAMLRRLGIDAGAPLFVPGVGAFVMLKQHVTDPLTDAKIGLAGPVWGLGARLPRLCSTRLPARASGWPSRS
;
A
#
# COMPACT_ATOMS: atom_id res chain seq x y z
N MET A 1 -25.36 -39.27 19.22
CA MET A 1 -25.06 -39.77 20.58
C MET A 1 -23.56 -39.71 20.76
N THR A 2 -23.07 -38.87 21.66
CA THR A 2 -21.65 -38.79 21.98
C THR A 2 -21.28 -39.97 22.88
N PRO A 3 -20.28 -40.80 22.54
CA PRO A 3 -19.91 -41.94 23.37
C PRO A 3 -19.33 -41.44 24.71
N THR A 4 -19.89 -41.95 25.82
CA THR A 4 -19.44 -41.62 27.19
C THR A 4 -18.25 -42.46 27.64
N HIS A 5 -17.93 -43.54 26.91
CA HIS A 5 -16.78 -44.40 27.18
C HIS A 5 -15.99 -44.69 25.90
N CYS A 6 -14.68 -44.87 26.04
CA CYS A 6 -13.81 -45.27 24.94
C CYS A 6 -14.08 -46.75 24.57
N GLY A 7 -14.47 -47.02 23.33
CA GLY A 7 -14.70 -48.38 22.84
C GLY A 7 -13.45 -49.29 22.79
N ARG A 8 -12.24 -48.77 23.06
CA ARG A 8 -10.99 -49.55 23.07
C ARG A 8 -10.53 -49.91 24.48
N CYS A 9 -10.54 -48.97 25.42
CA CYS A 9 -9.99 -49.16 26.77
C CYS A 9 -11.00 -48.93 27.90
N GLY A 10 -12.25 -48.59 27.60
CA GLY A 10 -13.32 -48.41 28.58
C GLY A 10 -13.28 -47.10 29.39
N THR A 11 -12.25 -46.26 29.22
CA THR A 11 -12.12 -44.98 29.93
C THR A 11 -13.29 -44.05 29.66
N GLU A 12 -13.79 -43.38 30.69
CA GLU A 12 -14.82 -42.33 30.57
C GLU A 12 -14.29 -41.14 29.74
N LEU A 13 -15.14 -40.66 28.83
CA LEU A 13 -14.80 -39.61 27.87
C LEU A 13 -15.68 -38.38 28.10
N PRO A 14 -15.08 -37.17 28.19
CA PRO A 14 -15.84 -35.92 28.13
C PRO A 14 -16.44 -35.70 26.73
N ALA A 15 -17.50 -34.91 26.65
CA ALA A 15 -18.37 -34.82 25.47
C ALA A 15 -17.71 -34.23 24.20
N ASP A 16 -16.56 -33.57 24.33
CA ASP A 16 -15.84 -32.86 23.28
C ASP A 16 -14.53 -33.55 22.86
N VAL A 17 -14.22 -34.71 23.43
CA VAL A 17 -12.94 -35.36 23.19
C VAL A 17 -12.91 -36.14 21.87
N LEU A 18 -11.95 -35.81 21.01
CA LEU A 18 -11.78 -36.45 19.69
C LEU A 18 -10.87 -37.68 19.74
N ALA A 19 -9.93 -37.72 20.71
CA ALA A 19 -9.01 -38.83 20.94
C ALA A 19 -8.93 -39.16 22.43
N CYS A 20 -9.03 -40.44 22.77
CA CYS A 20 -8.98 -40.89 24.15
C CYS A 20 -7.63 -40.54 24.79
N PRO A 21 -7.60 -39.84 25.95
CA PRO A 21 -6.35 -39.46 26.61
C PRO A 21 -5.58 -40.66 27.18
N ALA A 22 -6.25 -41.77 27.48
CA ALA A 22 -5.62 -42.95 28.06
C ALA A 22 -4.93 -43.85 27.02
N CYS A 23 -5.56 -44.07 25.85
CA CYS A 23 -5.06 -45.02 24.85
C CYS A 23 -4.80 -44.43 23.45
N GLY A 24 -5.07 -43.12 23.26
CA GLY A 24 -4.91 -42.44 21.98
C GLY A 24 -5.89 -42.85 20.87
N ALA A 25 -6.89 -43.68 21.17
CA ALA A 25 -7.87 -44.12 20.18
C ALA A 25 -8.81 -42.97 19.76
N LEU A 26 -9.12 -42.91 18.46
CA LEU A 26 -10.10 -41.96 17.94
C LEU A 26 -11.51 -42.35 18.39
N VAL A 27 -12.22 -41.39 18.99
CA VAL A 27 -13.56 -41.61 19.57
C VAL A 27 -14.59 -41.89 18.48
N HIS A 28 -14.45 -41.23 17.33
CA HIS A 28 -15.38 -41.33 16.20
C HIS A 28 -14.83 -42.20 15.06
N ALA A 29 -14.01 -43.22 15.36
CA ALA A 29 -13.35 -44.06 14.36
C ALA A 29 -14.33 -44.65 13.33
N GLU A 30 -15.50 -45.12 13.77
CA GLU A 30 -16.50 -45.71 12.86
C GLU A 30 -17.16 -44.67 11.95
N THR A 31 -17.44 -43.48 12.47
CA THR A 31 -18.00 -42.38 11.68
C THR A 31 -16.99 -41.86 10.66
N LEU A 32 -15.71 -41.79 11.04
CA LEU A 32 -14.61 -41.44 10.13
C LEU A 32 -14.47 -42.43 8.98
N LYS A 33 -14.56 -43.75 9.26
CA LYS A 33 -14.51 -44.79 8.22
C LYS A 33 -15.69 -44.67 7.24
N ARG A 34 -16.91 -44.46 7.75
CA ARG A 34 -18.09 -44.25 6.91
C ARG A 34 -17.95 -43.02 6.02
N LEU A 35 -17.58 -41.88 6.58
CA LEU A 35 -17.37 -40.64 5.82
C LEU A 35 -16.27 -40.80 4.75
N ALA A 36 -15.19 -41.53 5.05
CA ALA A 36 -14.16 -41.82 4.07
C ALA A 36 -14.68 -42.71 2.93
N ALA A 37 -15.47 -43.73 3.23
CA ALA A 37 -16.09 -44.59 2.23
C ALA A 37 -17.08 -43.82 1.34
N ASP A 38 -17.92 -42.98 1.93
CA ASP A 38 -18.87 -42.12 1.21
C ASP A 38 -18.14 -41.13 0.28
N ALA A 39 -17.05 -40.52 0.78
CA ALA A 39 -16.25 -39.60 -0.02
C ALA A 39 -15.53 -40.27 -1.20
N GLU A 40 -15.04 -41.50 -1.01
CA GLU A 40 -14.45 -42.30 -2.08
C GLU A 40 -15.50 -42.73 -3.11
N ALA A 41 -16.70 -43.14 -2.66
CA ALA A 41 -17.79 -43.49 -3.54
C ALA A 41 -18.23 -42.28 -4.41
N ALA A 42 -18.37 -41.09 -3.80
CA ALA A 42 -18.66 -39.85 -4.51
C ALA A 42 -17.56 -39.49 -5.52
N SER A 43 -16.28 -39.66 -5.13
CA SER A 43 -15.15 -39.42 -6.03
C SER A 43 -15.15 -40.36 -7.24
N ARG A 44 -15.53 -41.64 -7.05
CA ARG A 44 -15.66 -42.62 -8.15
C ARG A 44 -16.85 -42.33 -9.06
N ALA A 45 -17.92 -41.75 -8.51
CA ALA A 45 -19.09 -41.30 -9.26
C ALA A 45 -18.85 -39.98 -10.04
N GLY A 46 -17.70 -39.32 -9.83
CA GLY A 46 -17.36 -38.03 -10.46
C GLY A 46 -17.94 -36.81 -9.75
N ASP A 47 -18.63 -37.00 -8.62
CA ASP A 47 -19.15 -35.91 -7.78
C ASP A 47 -18.07 -35.44 -6.78
N PHE A 48 -17.16 -34.61 -7.27
CA PHE A 48 -16.08 -34.04 -6.46
C PHE A 48 -16.59 -33.06 -5.39
N SER A 49 -17.77 -32.44 -5.57
CA SER A 49 -18.45 -31.61 -4.57
C SER A 49 -18.88 -32.42 -3.35
N ALA A 50 -19.65 -33.48 -3.55
CA ALA A 50 -20.09 -34.35 -2.46
C ALA A 50 -18.89 -35.01 -1.77
N ALA A 51 -17.88 -35.44 -2.53
CA ALA A 51 -16.64 -35.97 -1.97
C ALA A 51 -15.94 -34.97 -1.02
N ARG A 52 -15.82 -33.70 -1.43
CA ARG A 52 -15.23 -32.63 -0.61
C ARG A 52 -16.01 -32.44 0.69
N ASP A 53 -17.34 -32.48 0.62
CA ASP A 53 -18.20 -32.24 1.78
C ASP A 53 -18.08 -33.37 2.81
N HIS A 54 -18.03 -34.64 2.36
CA HIS A 54 -17.75 -35.78 3.24
C HIS A 54 -16.36 -35.71 3.89
N TRP A 55 -15.32 -35.32 3.16
CA TRP A 55 -13.98 -35.12 3.75
C TRP A 55 -13.94 -33.95 4.74
N SER A 56 -14.70 -32.88 4.49
CA SER A 56 -14.82 -31.74 5.40
C SER A 56 -15.52 -32.12 6.69
N ALA A 57 -16.58 -32.92 6.63
CA ALA A 57 -17.24 -33.48 7.80
C ALA A 57 -16.29 -34.37 8.62
N ALA A 58 -15.45 -35.18 7.96
CA ALA A 58 -14.45 -36.01 8.65
C ALA A 58 -13.38 -35.18 9.35
N LEU A 59 -13.01 -34.02 8.78
CA LEU A 59 -12.01 -33.12 9.36
C LEU A 59 -12.40 -32.59 10.74
N HIS A 60 -13.69 -32.32 10.97
CA HIS A 60 -14.22 -31.88 12.26
C HIS A 60 -14.13 -32.93 13.37
N LEU A 61 -13.95 -34.21 13.00
CA LEU A 61 -13.86 -35.33 13.94
C LEU A 61 -12.40 -35.76 14.21
N LEU A 62 -11.42 -35.03 13.66
CA LEU A 62 -9.99 -35.31 13.80
C LEU A 62 -9.29 -34.23 14.65
N PRO A 63 -8.35 -34.61 15.53
CA PRO A 63 -7.55 -33.63 16.28
C PRO A 63 -6.72 -32.76 15.31
N PRO A 64 -6.70 -31.42 15.47
CA PRO A 64 -6.11 -30.49 14.49
C PRO A 64 -4.59 -30.64 14.33
N GLN A 65 -3.91 -31.17 15.33
CA GLN A 65 -2.46 -31.41 15.33
C GLN A 65 -2.07 -32.80 14.79
N SER A 66 -3.04 -33.64 14.40
CA SER A 66 -2.76 -34.99 13.91
C SER A 66 -2.27 -34.98 12.45
N ARG A 67 -1.39 -35.94 12.11
CA ARG A 67 -0.97 -36.18 10.71
C ARG A 67 -2.17 -36.49 9.80
N GLN A 68 -3.19 -37.14 10.35
CA GLN A 68 -4.44 -37.47 9.64
C GLN A 68 -5.21 -36.20 9.26
N HIS A 69 -5.32 -35.23 10.16
CA HIS A 69 -5.94 -33.94 9.87
C HIS A 69 -5.21 -33.18 8.74
N ALA A 70 -3.87 -33.18 8.74
CA ALA A 70 -3.09 -32.59 7.66
C ALA A 70 -3.34 -33.28 6.29
N ALA A 71 -3.34 -34.62 6.26
CA ALA A 71 -3.58 -35.39 5.04
C ALA A 71 -5.00 -35.16 4.48
N VAL A 72 -6.02 -35.07 5.33
CA VAL A 72 -7.40 -34.79 4.90
C VAL A 72 -7.53 -33.37 4.35
N ARG A 73 -6.88 -32.37 4.97
CA ARG A 73 -6.87 -30.98 4.45
C ARG A 73 -6.29 -30.89 3.05
N GLU A 74 -5.18 -31.57 2.80
CA GLU A 74 -4.55 -31.59 1.47
C GLU A 74 -5.48 -32.22 0.43
N ARG A 75 -6.17 -33.31 0.80
CA ARG A 75 -7.17 -33.97 -0.06
C ARG A 75 -8.34 -33.05 -0.40
N ILE A 76 -8.89 -32.33 0.57
CA ILE A 76 -9.95 -31.34 0.37
C ILE A 76 -9.49 -30.27 -0.63
N ALA A 77 -8.29 -29.72 -0.45
CA ALA A 77 -7.73 -28.72 -1.37
C ALA A 77 -7.58 -29.26 -2.81
N GLY A 78 -7.20 -30.53 -2.95
CA GLY A 78 -7.15 -31.21 -4.26
C GLY A 78 -8.51 -31.37 -4.92
N LEU A 79 -9.55 -31.71 -4.14
CA LEU A 79 -10.93 -31.84 -4.62
C LEU A 79 -11.53 -30.49 -5.02
N THR A 80 -11.34 -29.44 -4.21
CA THR A 80 -11.80 -28.09 -4.52
C THR A 80 -11.29 -27.62 -5.87
N ARG A 81 -9.99 -27.80 -6.16
CA ARG A 81 -9.42 -27.45 -7.47
C ARG A 81 -10.11 -28.16 -8.63
N ARG A 82 -10.47 -29.44 -8.46
CA ARG A 82 -11.17 -30.23 -9.49
C ARG A 82 -12.59 -29.73 -9.70
N THR A 83 -13.31 -29.44 -8.61
CA THR A 83 -14.64 -28.84 -8.66
C THR A 83 -14.61 -27.49 -9.36
N ASP A 84 -13.65 -26.62 -9.05
CA ASP A 84 -13.49 -25.30 -9.68
C ASP A 84 -13.24 -25.39 -11.20
N THR A 85 -12.48 -26.40 -11.66
CA THR A 85 -12.27 -26.65 -13.10
C THR A 85 -13.44 -27.33 -13.80
N ALA A 86 -14.18 -28.20 -13.11
CA ALA A 86 -15.26 -28.99 -13.69
C ALA A 86 -16.60 -28.26 -13.67
N GLN A 87 -16.74 -27.22 -12.85
CA GLN A 87 -17.92 -26.38 -12.84
C GLN A 87 -17.93 -25.51 -14.11
N PRO A 88 -18.93 -25.66 -15.01
CA PRO A 88 -19.23 -24.59 -15.92
C PRO A 88 -19.54 -23.38 -15.04
N LYS A 89 -19.00 -22.22 -15.39
CA LYS A 89 -19.26 -20.93 -14.76
C LYS A 89 -20.77 -20.62 -14.79
N GLN A 90 -21.54 -21.27 -13.93
CA GLN A 90 -22.98 -21.13 -13.85
C GLN A 90 -23.33 -20.46 -12.54
N THR A 91 -24.09 -19.37 -12.73
CA THR A 91 -24.71 -18.54 -11.71
C THR A 91 -23.72 -17.79 -10.82
N ALA A 92 -23.07 -16.78 -11.44
CA ALA A 92 -23.22 -15.45 -10.86
C ALA A 92 -24.72 -15.30 -10.53
N ALA A 93 -25.05 -15.34 -9.24
CA ALA A 93 -26.38 -15.02 -8.78
C ALA A 93 -26.79 -13.75 -9.52
N ALA A 94 -27.84 -13.86 -10.32
CA ALA A 94 -28.55 -12.70 -10.78
C ALA A 94 -29.03 -12.00 -9.52
N THR A 95 -28.20 -11.13 -8.95
CA THR A 95 -28.70 -9.96 -8.25
C THR A 95 -29.58 -9.31 -9.29
N GLU A 96 -30.89 -9.42 -9.12
CA GLU A 96 -31.84 -8.68 -9.92
C GLU A 96 -31.38 -7.23 -9.87
N GLN A 97 -30.75 -6.77 -10.94
CA GLN A 97 -30.34 -5.39 -11.02
C GLN A 97 -31.65 -4.61 -11.17
N PRO A 98 -32.04 -3.80 -10.16
CA PRO A 98 -33.28 -3.05 -10.24
C PRO A 98 -33.19 -2.15 -11.46
N TRP A 99 -34.26 -1.98 -12.22
CA TRP A 99 -34.35 -1.17 -13.45
C TRP A 99 -33.77 0.26 -13.35
N TRP A 100 -33.46 0.74 -12.14
CA TRP A 100 -32.84 2.03 -11.83
C TRP A 100 -31.31 2.00 -12.05
N SER A 101 -30.71 0.80 -12.06
CA SER A 101 -29.28 0.56 -12.30
C SER A 101 -28.83 0.85 -13.74
N ARG A 102 -29.77 0.85 -14.70
CA ARG A 102 -29.52 1.31 -16.08
C ARG A 102 -29.25 2.82 -16.16
N GLY A 103 -29.78 3.60 -15.22
CA GLY A 103 -29.41 5.02 -15.03
C GLY A 103 -28.14 5.18 -14.20
N ALA A 104 -27.92 4.31 -13.21
CA ALA A 104 -26.75 4.36 -12.34
C ALA A 104 -25.44 4.05 -13.06
N ALA A 105 -25.43 3.17 -14.08
CA ALA A 105 -24.23 2.90 -14.87
C ALA A 105 -23.81 4.10 -15.74
N GLY A 106 -24.78 4.84 -16.29
CA GLY A 106 -24.51 6.10 -17.00
C GLY A 106 -24.05 7.22 -16.06
N LEU A 107 -24.65 7.33 -14.87
CA LEU A 107 -24.22 8.29 -13.85
C LEU A 107 -22.87 7.95 -13.23
N ALA A 108 -22.54 6.67 -13.05
CA ALA A 108 -21.25 6.23 -12.54
C ALA A 108 -20.12 6.48 -13.55
N THR A 109 -20.36 6.25 -14.85
CA THR A 109 -19.39 6.59 -15.89
C THR A 109 -19.22 8.10 -16.03
N LEU A 110 -20.30 8.89 -15.98
CA LEU A 110 -20.20 10.35 -15.90
C LEU A 110 -19.46 10.82 -14.64
N ALA A 111 -19.74 10.23 -13.48
CA ALA A 111 -19.10 10.57 -12.22
C ALA A 111 -17.61 10.23 -12.25
N VAL A 112 -17.20 9.08 -12.79
CA VAL A 112 -15.78 8.73 -12.98
C VAL A 112 -15.09 9.70 -13.93
N LEU A 113 -15.74 10.11 -15.02
CA LEU A 113 -15.19 11.10 -15.95
C LEU A 113 -15.16 12.51 -15.34
N LEU A 114 -16.15 12.91 -14.56
CA LEU A 114 -16.17 14.18 -13.83
C LEU A 114 -15.14 14.19 -12.70
N ILE A 115 -14.98 13.10 -11.95
CA ILE A 115 -13.96 12.97 -10.89
C ILE A 115 -12.57 12.94 -11.52
N GLY A 116 -12.39 12.27 -12.66
CA GLY A 116 -11.15 12.28 -13.44
C GLY A 116 -10.81 13.68 -13.94
N LYS A 117 -11.77 14.38 -14.57
CA LYS A 117 -11.61 15.78 -15.01
C LYS A 117 -11.40 16.73 -13.84
N LEU A 118 -12.09 16.56 -12.73
CA LEU A 118 -11.96 17.41 -11.55
C LEU A 118 -10.62 17.17 -10.85
N LYS A 119 -10.14 15.94 -10.76
CA LYS A 119 -8.81 15.62 -10.23
C LYS A 119 -7.71 16.17 -11.13
N PHE A 120 -7.87 16.08 -12.44
CA PHE A 120 -6.94 16.68 -13.41
C PHE A 120 -6.99 18.21 -13.39
N LEU A 121 -8.18 18.79 -13.21
CA LEU A 121 -8.37 20.23 -13.06
C LEU A 121 -7.80 20.70 -11.73
N LEU A 122 -7.98 20.00 -10.61
CA LEU A 122 -7.36 20.34 -9.33
C LEU A 122 -5.83 20.23 -9.39
N LEU A 123 -5.28 19.17 -10.00
CA LEU A 123 -3.83 19.02 -10.20
C LEU A 123 -3.28 20.09 -11.16
N GLY A 124 -4.04 20.47 -12.18
CA GLY A 124 -3.73 21.57 -13.08
C GLY A 124 -3.84 22.93 -12.39
N LEU A 125 -4.85 23.14 -11.55
CA LEU A 125 -5.17 24.38 -10.86
C LEU A 125 -4.21 24.63 -9.70
N THR A 126 -3.71 23.58 -9.04
CA THR A 126 -2.66 23.70 -8.01
C THR A 126 -1.30 24.05 -8.61
N LYS A 127 -0.99 23.54 -9.81
CA LYS A 127 0.17 24.03 -10.56
C LYS A 127 -0.07 25.44 -11.10
N ALA A 128 -1.26 25.71 -11.64
CA ALA A 128 -1.61 27.01 -12.21
C ALA A 128 -1.70 28.11 -11.15
N SER A 129 -2.10 27.82 -9.90
CA SER A 129 -2.13 28.80 -8.81
C SER A 129 -0.72 29.25 -8.41
N THR A 130 0.26 28.32 -8.45
CA THR A 130 1.67 28.63 -8.23
C THR A 130 2.22 29.53 -9.34
N PHE A 131 1.92 29.21 -10.60
CA PHE A 131 2.30 30.08 -11.72
C PHE A 131 1.57 31.42 -11.69
N MET A 132 0.26 31.45 -11.40
CA MET A 132 -0.53 32.68 -11.31
C MET A 132 -0.03 33.60 -10.21
N SER A 133 0.28 33.07 -9.03
CA SER A 133 0.86 33.86 -7.94
C SER A 133 2.26 34.39 -8.29
N MET A 134 3.09 33.59 -8.96
CA MET A 134 4.39 34.03 -9.47
C MET A 134 4.27 35.11 -10.57
N PHE A 135 3.31 34.98 -11.49
CA PHE A 135 3.05 35.98 -12.53
C PHE A 135 2.43 37.25 -11.96
N ALA A 136 1.54 37.15 -10.97
CA ALA A 136 0.99 38.31 -10.27
C ALA A 136 2.08 39.06 -9.50
N PHE A 137 2.95 38.34 -8.79
CA PHE A 137 4.15 38.91 -8.16
C PHE A 137 5.04 39.62 -9.18
N PHE A 138 5.38 38.94 -10.28
CA PHE A 138 6.17 39.52 -11.36
C PHE A 138 5.52 40.78 -11.95
N GLY A 139 4.21 40.76 -12.21
CA GLY A 139 3.47 41.88 -12.78
C GLY A 139 3.45 43.11 -11.87
N VAL A 140 3.26 42.92 -10.56
CA VAL A 140 3.32 44.02 -9.58
C VAL A 140 4.71 44.67 -9.56
N TYR A 141 5.78 43.88 -9.44
CA TYR A 141 7.14 44.43 -9.38
C TYR A 141 7.63 44.95 -10.74
N TRP A 142 7.15 44.40 -11.86
CA TRP A 142 7.42 44.96 -13.18
C TRP A 142 6.82 46.36 -13.29
N SER A 143 5.55 46.54 -12.91
CA SER A 143 4.87 47.84 -13.00
C SER A 143 5.59 48.94 -12.21
N VAL A 144 6.20 48.61 -11.06
CA VAL A 144 6.83 49.59 -10.18
C VAL A 144 8.33 49.80 -10.48
N TYR A 145 9.07 48.74 -10.81
CA TYR A 145 10.54 48.78 -10.87
C TYR A 145 11.14 48.35 -12.22
N GLY A 146 10.31 47.95 -13.18
CA GLY A 146 10.74 47.45 -14.49
C GLY A 146 11.04 45.94 -14.50
N TRP A 147 11.00 45.37 -15.70
CA TRP A 147 11.14 43.93 -15.91
C TRP A 147 12.48 43.31 -15.44
N PRO A 148 13.66 43.98 -15.50
CA PRO A 148 14.92 43.36 -15.11
C PRO A 148 14.98 43.09 -13.59
N LEU A 149 14.48 44.04 -12.79
CA LEU A 149 14.45 43.88 -11.33
C LEU A 149 13.39 42.85 -10.92
N ALA A 150 12.20 42.90 -11.54
CA ALA A 150 11.14 41.94 -11.27
C ALA A 150 11.56 40.50 -11.59
N LEU A 151 12.22 40.28 -12.73
CA LEU A 151 12.72 38.96 -13.10
C LEU A 151 13.85 38.50 -12.18
N GLY A 152 14.80 39.39 -11.85
CA GLY A 152 15.88 39.10 -10.92
C GLY A 152 15.36 38.72 -9.52
N LEU A 153 14.31 39.40 -9.04
CA LEU A 153 13.65 39.11 -7.77
C LEU A 153 12.95 37.74 -7.80
N VAL A 154 12.19 37.43 -8.85
CA VAL A 154 11.54 36.12 -9.02
C VAL A 154 12.57 34.99 -9.05
N VAL A 155 13.66 35.16 -9.80
CA VAL A 155 14.74 34.15 -9.89
C VAL A 155 15.46 34.00 -8.54
N SER A 156 15.76 35.10 -7.86
CA SER A 156 16.42 35.08 -6.56
C SER A 156 15.58 34.34 -5.51
N ILE A 157 14.29 34.63 -5.46
CA ILE A 157 13.36 33.96 -4.54
C ILE A 157 13.19 32.49 -4.93
N TYR A 158 13.11 32.17 -6.21
CA TYR A 158 13.06 30.79 -6.68
C TYR A 158 14.28 29.97 -6.22
N VAL A 159 15.49 30.50 -6.39
CA VAL A 159 16.73 29.85 -5.92
C VAL A 159 16.75 29.70 -4.40
N HIS A 160 16.25 30.70 -3.67
CA HIS A 160 16.09 30.64 -2.22
C HIS A 160 15.18 29.47 -1.80
N GLU A 161 13.98 29.36 -2.38
CA GLU A 161 13.04 28.26 -2.05
C GLU A 161 13.59 26.88 -2.44
N MET A 162 14.35 26.78 -3.53
CA MET A 162 15.00 25.53 -3.90
C MET A 162 16.07 25.10 -2.88
N GLY A 163 16.71 26.04 -2.18
CA GLY A 163 17.62 25.74 -1.06
C GLY A 163 16.93 25.06 0.10
N HIS A 164 15.75 25.55 0.48
CA HIS A 164 14.89 24.91 1.51
C HIS A 164 14.47 23.51 1.07
N VAL A 165 13.98 23.36 -0.16
CA VAL A 165 13.56 22.06 -0.71
C VAL A 165 14.73 21.06 -0.78
N ALA A 166 15.93 21.51 -1.15
CA ALA A 166 17.11 20.65 -1.22
C ALA A 166 17.53 20.15 0.17
N MET A 167 17.48 21.00 1.20
CA MET A 167 17.78 20.58 2.58
C MET A 167 16.71 19.63 3.12
N LEU A 168 15.42 19.92 2.90
CA LEU A 168 14.31 19.05 3.32
C LEU A 168 14.39 17.66 2.67
N ARG A 169 14.73 17.58 1.38
CA ARG A 169 14.97 16.30 0.69
C ARG A 169 16.15 15.53 1.26
N ARG A 170 17.23 16.21 1.68
CA ARG A 170 18.38 15.54 2.35
C ARG A 170 18.01 14.98 3.72
N LEU A 171 17.06 15.62 4.39
CA LEU A 171 16.53 15.18 5.69
C LEU A 171 15.39 14.15 5.56
N GLY A 172 14.98 13.79 4.34
CA GLY A 172 13.89 12.84 4.09
C GLY A 172 12.49 13.37 4.41
N ILE A 173 12.32 14.70 4.50
CA ILE A 173 11.04 15.35 4.83
C ILE A 173 10.37 15.83 3.54
N ASP A 174 9.10 15.48 3.36
CA ASP A 174 8.31 15.90 2.20
C ASP A 174 8.01 17.41 2.23
N ALA A 175 8.64 18.14 1.32
CA ALA A 175 8.38 19.57 1.12
C ALA A 175 7.10 19.80 0.29
N GLY A 176 6.29 20.78 0.68
CA GLY A 176 5.15 21.28 -0.10
C GLY A 176 5.58 22.17 -1.28
N ALA A 177 4.59 22.64 -2.04
CA ALA A 177 4.84 23.57 -3.14
C ALA A 177 5.20 24.98 -2.62
N PRO A 178 6.15 25.68 -3.26
CA PRO A 178 6.45 27.07 -2.94
C PRO A 178 5.29 27.97 -3.35
N LEU A 179 4.85 28.87 -2.47
CA LEU A 179 3.82 29.88 -2.72
C LEU A 179 4.45 31.27 -2.70
N PHE A 180 4.18 32.08 -3.72
CA PHE A 180 4.68 33.46 -3.82
C PHE A 180 3.58 34.44 -3.42
N VAL A 181 3.80 35.24 -2.38
CA VAL A 181 2.84 36.25 -1.90
C VAL A 181 3.40 37.64 -2.18
N PRO A 182 2.73 38.44 -3.05
CA PRO A 182 3.13 39.82 -3.31
C PRO A 182 3.23 40.66 -2.03
N GLY A 183 4.36 41.37 -1.87
CA GLY A 183 4.61 42.26 -0.73
C GLY A 183 5.21 41.59 0.53
N VAL A 184 5.18 40.25 0.64
CA VAL A 184 5.68 39.53 1.83
C VAL A 184 6.87 38.61 1.51
N GLY A 185 6.86 37.92 0.36
CA GLY A 185 7.94 36.99 -0.02
C GLY A 185 7.41 35.67 -0.60
N ALA A 186 8.23 34.62 -0.62
CA ALA A 186 7.78 33.25 -0.89
C ALA A 186 7.93 32.38 0.35
N PHE A 187 7.12 31.32 0.40
CA PHE A 187 7.11 30.36 1.49
C PHE A 187 6.94 28.94 0.94
N VAL A 188 7.70 27.98 1.47
CA VAL A 188 7.43 26.54 1.28
C VAL A 188 6.55 26.02 2.40
N MET A 189 5.44 25.40 2.04
CA MET A 189 4.58 24.71 3.01
C MET A 189 5.30 23.48 3.56
N LEU A 190 5.67 23.52 4.84
CA LEU A 190 6.24 22.37 5.54
C LEU A 190 5.11 21.41 5.96
N LYS A 191 5.15 20.16 5.48
CA LYS A 191 4.08 19.17 5.76
C LYS A 191 4.23 18.45 7.10
N GLN A 192 5.40 18.55 7.75
CA GLN A 192 5.70 17.84 9.00
C GLN A 192 6.31 18.80 10.02
N HIS A 193 5.96 18.63 11.30
CA HIS A 193 6.49 19.46 12.38
C HIS A 193 7.89 18.94 12.78
N VAL A 194 8.91 19.78 12.63
CA VAL A 194 10.29 19.46 13.02
C VAL A 194 10.46 19.84 14.49
N THR A 195 10.57 18.84 15.36
CA THR A 195 10.65 19.05 16.83
C THR A 195 12.06 19.40 17.30
N ASP A 196 13.08 19.24 16.46
CA ASP A 196 14.48 19.54 16.77
C ASP A 196 14.88 20.97 16.33
N PRO A 197 15.21 21.89 17.27
CA PRO A 197 15.53 23.29 16.95
C PRO A 197 16.76 23.46 16.06
N LEU A 198 17.75 22.55 16.16
CA LEU A 198 18.96 22.63 15.34
C LEU A 198 18.66 22.26 13.88
N THR A 199 17.80 21.27 13.66
CA THR A 199 17.35 20.87 12.33
C THR A 199 16.49 21.97 11.70
N ASP A 200 15.61 22.60 12.48
CA ASP A 200 14.80 23.73 12.02
C ASP A 200 15.66 24.94 11.62
N ALA A 201 16.67 25.28 12.43
CA ALA A 201 17.63 26.35 12.11
C ALA A 201 18.44 26.05 10.84
N LYS A 202 18.86 24.79 10.63
CA LYS A 202 19.56 24.36 9.41
C LYS A 202 18.68 24.45 8.17
N ILE A 203 17.39 24.10 8.29
CA ILE A 203 16.42 24.26 7.20
C ILE A 203 16.23 25.75 6.92
N GLY A 204 15.95 26.58 7.94
CA GLY A 204 15.77 28.02 7.79
C GLY A 204 16.95 28.77 7.16
N LEU A 205 18.19 28.30 7.41
CA LEU A 205 19.39 28.88 6.80
C LEU A 205 19.70 28.35 5.39
N ALA A 206 19.11 27.23 4.96
CA ALA A 206 19.42 26.62 3.67
C ALA A 206 19.03 27.50 2.47
N GLY A 207 17.86 28.15 2.54
CA GLY A 207 17.40 29.08 1.49
C GLY A 207 18.33 30.28 1.29
N PRO A 208 18.65 31.06 2.35
CA PRO A 208 19.62 32.16 2.26
C PRO A 208 21.00 31.74 1.75
N VAL A 209 21.54 30.61 2.23
CA VAL A 209 22.87 30.12 1.84
C VAL A 209 22.91 29.73 0.35
N TRP A 210 21.85 29.13 -0.18
CA TRP A 210 21.74 28.84 -1.61
C TRP A 210 21.55 30.09 -2.47
N GLY A 211 20.73 31.04 -2.01
CA GLY A 211 20.55 32.34 -2.67
C GLY A 211 21.86 33.14 -2.74
N LEU A 212 22.73 33.04 -1.73
CA LEU A 212 24.06 33.64 -1.71
C LEU A 212 25.10 32.82 -2.50
N GLY A 213 25.04 31.49 -2.44
CA GLY A 213 25.95 30.58 -3.13
C GLY A 213 25.84 30.63 -4.66
N ALA A 214 24.69 31.03 -5.19
CA ALA A 214 24.47 31.27 -6.63
C ALA A 214 25.34 32.42 -7.19
N ARG A 215 26.01 33.21 -6.34
CA ARG A 215 26.98 34.25 -6.75
C ARG A 215 28.44 33.76 -6.90
N LEU A 216 28.75 32.51 -6.56
CA LEU A 216 30.13 32.00 -6.55
C LEU A 216 30.65 31.27 -7.80
N PRO A 217 29.97 31.11 -8.96
CA PRO A 217 30.63 30.45 -10.08
C PRO A 217 31.64 31.35 -10.82
N ARG A 218 31.71 32.66 -10.52
CA ARG A 218 32.61 33.59 -11.24
C ARG A 218 33.98 33.82 -10.60
N LEU A 219 34.24 33.25 -9.42
CA LEU A 219 35.55 33.35 -8.74
C LEU A 219 36.34 32.03 -8.70
N CYS A 220 35.73 30.91 -9.09
CA CYS A 220 36.37 29.59 -9.04
C CYS A 220 36.69 28.99 -10.43
N SER A 221 36.83 29.82 -11.47
CA SER A 221 37.34 29.36 -12.78
C SER A 221 38.75 29.84 -13.12
N THR A 222 39.39 30.65 -12.26
CA THR A 222 40.78 31.04 -12.48
C THR A 222 41.71 30.25 -11.55
N ARG A 223 42.46 29.34 -12.19
CA ARG A 223 43.64 28.59 -11.70
C ARG A 223 43.36 27.29 -10.96
N LEU A 224 43.11 26.24 -11.75
CA LEU A 224 43.83 24.99 -11.54
C LEU A 224 45.19 25.10 -12.23
N PRO A 225 46.30 24.81 -11.53
CA PRO A 225 47.30 23.96 -12.11
C PRO A 225 47.35 22.64 -11.33
N ALA A 226 47.15 21.56 -12.06
CA ALA A 226 47.35 20.20 -11.62
C ALA A 226 48.83 19.94 -11.27
N ARG A 227 49.09 19.28 -10.15
CA ARG A 227 50.24 18.35 -9.95
C ARG A 227 50.04 17.61 -8.63
N ALA A 228 49.59 16.36 -8.67
CA ALA A 228 50.38 15.13 -8.88
C ALA A 228 51.04 14.58 -7.61
N SER A 229 50.73 13.30 -7.37
CA SER A 229 51.57 12.26 -6.79
C SER A 229 52.09 12.41 -5.36
N GLY A 230 51.69 11.45 -4.52
CA GLY A 230 52.59 10.85 -3.52
C GLY A 230 51.99 10.75 -2.12
N TRP A 231 51.34 9.62 -1.80
CA TRP A 231 51.18 9.16 -0.43
C TRP A 231 51.86 7.80 -0.30
N PRO A 232 52.96 7.67 0.44
CA PRO A 232 53.34 6.40 1.01
C PRO A 232 52.70 6.25 2.40
N SER A 233 52.12 5.08 2.61
CA SER A 233 51.65 4.54 3.87
C SER A 233 52.75 4.43 4.93
N ARG A 234 52.33 4.46 6.20
CA ARG A 234 52.90 3.80 7.40
C ARG A 234 51.92 4.08 8.55
N SER A 235 51.22 3.07 9.09
CA SER A 235 51.64 2.12 10.15
C SER A 235 52.01 2.85 11.45
#